data_AF-A0A166RR52-F1
#
_entry.id   AF-A0A166RR52-F1
#
_cell.length_a   1.000
_cell.length_b   1.000
_cell.length_c   1.000
_cell.angle_alpha   90.00
_cell.angle_beta   90.00
_cell.angle_gamma   90.00
#
_symmetry.space_group_name_H-M   'P 1'
#
loop_
_entity.id
_entity.type
_entity.pdbx_description
1 polymer ?
#
loop_
_entity_poly.entity_id
_entity_poly.type
_entity_poly.pdbx_seq_one_letter_code
_entity_poly.pdbx_strand_id
1 'polypeptide(L)'
;MVYLDLDANVDLIRTELLEVSKSCYAPVLKKVATLFTHLKLVEPGVTLTATQHAIPLSLSPAQFFRILPHLVVPGTIYPFRAAAMTAIISLITAVPFLRERATEFLIPLKGTWLNLEVPENVSYDCARFLLSAPQGTVLDEQEKEVYKAMRRYRLIELNSESVVSAQVPWTPHKTTEVGDRKVKCEKCNIARSVTLMSGEQPGVCGLCVVYEFAQNVPTDYPEKGEMPRCQARGSSAQPLIVTPNTSLKIPAFSIVQWLGLDPAADLFTGKSAFKIIQAHDFSVFDARASDEALRTLMLGGKKDRDPERLQSLFLCFEEMPRGKLVPACGRSGCKQRVDEGCLLEWYGKSEPGRLLNLMQLTCPFCRRKPAVKTLARHNPRAATLGGLEPALADHGWFYAWCISCGFAKRAHERVCCEGDRVPPVHQFRCSDCAGVPAVDGIGRLTACPQCGVLVEKSHGCNHIECPCGQHFCHVCGRGTAESEIYDHMAREHGGIFDEGADMDGEDDFDDYDSDY
;
A
#
# COMPACT_ATOMS: atom_id res chain seq x y z
N MET A 1 -8.76 32.11 9.08
CA MET A 1 -9.82 31.21 9.57
C MET A 1 -9.73 29.90 8.81
N VAL A 2 -10.32 28.82 9.30
CA VAL A 2 -10.45 27.54 8.57
C VAL A 2 -11.90 27.37 8.16
N TYR A 3 -12.15 26.97 6.93
CA TYR A 3 -13.48 26.64 6.43
C TYR A 3 -13.45 25.27 5.72
N LEU A 4 -14.61 24.65 5.58
CA LEU A 4 -14.80 23.42 4.82
C LEU A 4 -15.23 23.78 3.40
N ASP A 5 -14.55 23.23 2.38
CA ASP A 5 -14.96 23.44 0.99
C ASP A 5 -16.23 22.64 0.68
N LEU A 6 -17.32 23.35 0.36
CA LEU A 6 -18.66 22.79 0.14
C LEU A 6 -18.77 21.94 -1.14
N ASP A 7 -17.80 22.02 -2.06
CA ASP A 7 -17.72 21.20 -3.30
C ASP A 7 -17.56 19.70 -3.00
N ALA A 8 -17.30 19.37 -1.73
CA ALA A 8 -16.89 18.05 -1.31
C ALA A 8 -18.03 17.04 -1.09
N ASN A 9 -19.29 17.49 -1.02
CA ASN A 9 -20.46 16.64 -0.75
C ASN A 9 -20.23 15.70 0.45
N VAL A 10 -19.69 16.25 1.56
CA VAL A 10 -19.41 15.47 2.78
C VAL A 10 -20.67 15.37 3.61
N ASP A 11 -21.50 14.37 3.30
CA ASP A 11 -22.70 14.05 4.07
C ASP A 11 -22.31 13.17 5.26
N LEU A 12 -22.06 13.80 6.42
CA LEU A 12 -21.90 13.10 7.70
C LEU A 12 -22.99 13.53 8.67
N ILE A 13 -23.62 12.56 9.32
CA ILE A 13 -24.61 12.83 10.35
C ILE A 13 -23.95 13.07 11.71
N ARG A 14 -24.61 13.82 12.60
CA ARG A 14 -24.12 14.12 13.96
C ARG A 14 -23.69 12.85 14.71
N THR A 15 -24.43 11.76 14.57
CA THR A 15 -24.10 10.48 15.21
C THR A 15 -22.78 9.93 14.69
N GLU A 16 -22.55 9.89 13.37
CA GLU A 16 -21.30 9.44 12.77
C GLU A 16 -20.10 10.28 13.21
N LEU A 17 -20.27 11.60 13.29
CA LEU A 17 -19.22 12.49 13.80
C LEU A 17 -18.87 12.17 15.25
N LEU A 18 -19.88 11.85 16.08
CA LEU A 18 -19.67 11.53 17.49
C LEU A 18 -19.20 10.10 17.73
N GLU A 19 -19.43 9.17 16.80
CA GLU A 19 -18.94 7.79 16.91
C GLU A 19 -17.41 7.70 16.96
N VAL A 20 -16.69 8.69 16.43
CA VAL A 20 -15.22 8.81 16.60
C VAL A 20 -14.81 8.89 18.09
N SER A 21 -15.71 9.34 18.97
CA SER A 21 -15.47 9.35 20.42
C SER A 21 -15.48 7.95 21.05
N LYS A 22 -16.13 6.98 20.41
CA LYS A 22 -16.37 5.63 20.95
C LYS A 22 -15.67 4.54 20.17
N SER A 23 -15.23 4.82 18.94
CA SER A 23 -14.67 3.78 18.09
C SER A 23 -13.45 4.27 17.32
N CYS A 24 -12.37 3.50 17.43
CA CYS A 24 -11.18 3.63 16.59
C CYS A 24 -11.27 2.73 15.33
N TYR A 25 -12.47 2.28 14.98
CA TYR A 25 -12.72 1.41 13.83
C TYR A 25 -12.41 2.11 12.51
N ALA A 26 -11.71 1.43 11.60
CA ALA A 26 -11.11 2.04 10.41
C ALA A 26 -12.13 2.78 9.51
N PRO A 27 -13.31 2.21 9.18
CA PRO A 27 -14.34 2.93 8.41
C PRO A 27 -14.86 4.22 9.06
N VAL A 28 -14.94 4.28 10.39
CA VAL A 28 -15.36 5.51 11.10
C VAL A 28 -14.25 6.57 10.98
N LEU A 29 -13.01 6.17 11.22
CA LEU A 29 -11.85 7.06 11.08
C LEU A 29 -11.70 7.58 9.65
N LYS A 30 -11.92 6.73 8.64
CA LYS A 30 -11.91 7.08 7.22
C LYS A 30 -12.94 8.17 6.90
N LYS A 31 -14.17 8.03 7.41
CA LYS A 31 -15.23 9.05 7.25
C LYS A 31 -14.83 10.39 7.85
N VAL A 32 -14.21 10.40 9.03
CA VAL A 32 -13.75 11.65 9.66
C VAL A 32 -12.53 12.21 8.93
N ALA A 33 -11.66 11.36 8.41
CA ALA A 33 -10.47 11.76 7.66
C ALA A 33 -10.81 12.51 6.36
N THR A 34 -11.93 12.20 5.71
CA THR A 34 -12.36 12.94 4.50
C THR A 34 -12.54 14.43 4.79
N LEU A 35 -12.99 14.81 5.99
CA LEU A 35 -13.12 16.22 6.40
C LEU A 35 -11.82 16.99 6.21
N PHE A 36 -10.72 16.41 6.68
CA PHE A 36 -9.39 17.03 6.59
C PHE A 36 -8.90 17.21 5.16
N THR A 37 -9.35 16.36 4.24
CA THR A 37 -9.03 16.51 2.82
C THR A 37 -9.71 17.73 2.19
N HIS A 38 -10.78 18.23 2.79
CA HIS A 38 -11.57 19.36 2.29
C HIS A 38 -11.42 20.66 3.10
N LEU A 39 -10.66 20.65 4.21
CA LEU A 39 -10.38 21.87 4.98
C LEU A 39 -9.40 22.80 4.25
N LYS A 40 -9.73 24.09 4.22
CA LYS A 40 -8.92 25.16 3.63
C LYS A 40 -8.73 26.34 4.57
N LEU A 41 -7.64 27.08 4.36
CA LEU A 41 -7.41 28.38 4.99
C LEU A 41 -8.16 29.45 4.22
N VAL A 42 -8.80 30.38 4.94
CA VAL A 42 -9.36 31.59 4.34
C VAL A 42 -8.19 32.51 3.96
N GLU A 43 -8.06 32.80 2.67
CA GLU A 43 -7.04 33.70 2.14
C GLU A 43 -7.36 35.18 2.45
N PRO A 44 -6.35 36.06 2.56
CA PRO A 44 -6.56 37.48 2.81
C PRO A 44 -7.41 38.12 1.70
N GLY A 45 -8.51 38.77 2.06
CA GLY A 45 -9.39 39.48 1.11
C GLY A 45 -10.56 38.66 0.54
N VAL A 46 -10.65 37.36 0.85
CA VAL A 46 -11.79 36.52 0.46
C VAL A 46 -12.93 36.67 1.47
N THR A 47 -14.09 37.14 1.02
CA THR A 47 -15.34 37.13 1.81
C THR A 47 -16.05 35.79 1.62
N LEU A 48 -16.17 35.04 2.70
CA LEU A 48 -16.98 33.82 2.72
C LEU A 48 -18.46 34.17 2.52
N THR A 49 -19.20 33.29 1.86
CA THR A 49 -20.66 33.43 1.74
C THR A 49 -21.33 33.23 3.10
N ALA A 50 -22.55 33.76 3.29
CA ALA A 50 -23.30 33.59 4.54
C ALA A 50 -23.56 32.11 4.92
N THR A 51 -23.47 31.20 3.94
CA THR A 51 -23.61 29.75 4.09
C THR A 51 -22.31 29.04 4.47
N GLN A 52 -21.15 29.67 4.28
CA GLN A 52 -19.86 29.06 4.59
C GLN A 52 -19.50 29.28 6.06
N HIS A 53 -19.58 28.20 6.84
CA HIS A 53 -19.11 28.21 8.22
C HIS A 53 -17.58 28.25 8.27
N ALA A 54 -17.03 29.06 9.18
CA ALA A 54 -15.60 29.14 9.42
C ALA A 54 -15.27 29.21 10.91
N ILE A 55 -14.13 28.65 11.27
CA ILE A 55 -13.61 28.64 12.62
C ILE A 55 -12.33 29.49 12.67
N PRO A 56 -12.18 30.39 13.65
CA PRO A 56 -10.97 31.18 13.79
C PRO A 56 -9.79 30.31 14.25
N LEU A 57 -8.63 30.53 13.61
CA LEU A 57 -7.36 29.93 14.03
C LEU A 57 -6.82 30.58 15.31
N SER A 58 -7.40 31.67 15.81
CA SER A 58 -6.97 32.26 17.09
C SER A 58 -7.45 31.48 18.32
N LEU A 59 -8.35 30.50 18.16
CA LEU A 59 -8.81 29.67 19.28
C LEU A 59 -7.66 28.87 19.90
N SER A 60 -7.81 28.46 21.16
CA SER A 60 -6.87 27.48 21.73
C SER A 60 -6.96 26.14 20.98
N PRO A 61 -5.89 25.32 20.94
CA PRO A 61 -5.91 24.01 20.29
C PRO A 61 -7.09 23.12 20.74
N ALA A 62 -7.35 23.08 22.04
CA ALA A 62 -8.44 22.30 22.62
C ALA A 62 -9.82 22.78 22.15
N GLN A 63 -10.06 24.10 22.14
CA GLN A 63 -11.34 24.65 21.66
C GLN A 63 -11.50 24.43 20.15
N PHE A 64 -10.42 24.57 19.39
CA PHE A 64 -10.43 24.38 17.95
C PHE A 64 -10.89 22.98 17.56
N PHE A 65 -10.25 21.92 18.08
CA PHE A 65 -10.63 20.54 17.75
C PHE A 65 -12.02 20.16 18.30
N ARG A 66 -12.47 20.80 19.37
CA ARG A 66 -13.82 20.59 19.91
C ARG A 66 -14.92 21.21 19.06
N ILE A 67 -14.67 22.36 18.45
CA ILE A 67 -15.64 23.09 17.63
C ILE A 67 -15.55 22.69 16.15
N LEU A 68 -14.44 22.07 15.71
CA LEU A 68 -14.26 21.59 14.34
C LEU A 68 -15.50 20.91 13.68
N PRO A 69 -16.24 19.99 14.34
CA PRO A 69 -17.43 19.37 13.73
C PRO A 69 -18.57 20.35 13.42
N HIS A 70 -18.56 21.57 13.98
CA HIS A 70 -19.49 22.64 13.63
C HIS A 70 -19.42 23.04 12.15
N LEU A 71 -18.26 22.83 11.50
CA LEU A 71 -18.10 23.07 10.06
C LEU A 71 -18.92 22.10 9.19
N VAL A 72 -19.32 20.96 9.75
CA VAL A 72 -20.03 19.88 9.04
C VAL A 72 -21.49 19.88 9.45
N VAL A 73 -21.75 19.83 10.76
CA VAL A 73 -23.08 19.85 11.34
C VAL A 73 -23.13 20.99 12.36
N PRO A 74 -23.75 22.13 12.01
CA PRO A 74 -23.87 23.28 12.90
C PRO A 74 -24.43 22.90 14.27
N GLY A 75 -23.85 23.46 15.33
CA GLY A 75 -24.21 23.17 16.72
C GLY A 75 -23.60 21.89 17.31
N THR A 76 -22.75 21.17 16.57
CA THR A 76 -22.03 19.99 17.09
C THR A 76 -20.73 20.41 17.78
N ILE A 77 -20.50 19.87 18.98
CA ILE A 77 -19.26 20.07 19.75
C ILE A 77 -18.74 18.70 20.18
N TYR A 78 -17.46 18.44 19.96
CA TYR A 78 -16.84 17.20 20.41
C TYR A 78 -16.57 17.16 21.91
N PRO A 79 -16.79 15.99 22.55
CA PRO A 79 -16.17 15.69 23.82
C PRO A 79 -14.65 15.65 23.66
N PHE A 80 -13.93 15.79 24.77
CA PHE A 80 -12.47 15.90 24.76
C PHE A 80 -11.79 14.73 24.03
N ARG A 81 -12.24 13.49 24.26
CA ARG A 81 -11.73 12.29 23.59
C ARG A 81 -11.90 12.35 22.06
N ALA A 82 -13.09 12.72 21.55
CA ALA A 82 -13.29 12.85 20.10
C ALA A 82 -12.40 13.94 19.49
N ALA A 83 -12.22 15.06 20.19
CA ALA A 83 -11.29 16.09 19.76
C ALA A 83 -9.86 15.53 19.67
N ALA A 84 -9.42 14.72 20.63
CA ALA A 84 -8.09 14.08 20.64
C ALA A 84 -7.93 13.10 19.48
N MET A 85 -8.90 12.21 19.26
CA MET A 85 -8.93 11.30 18.11
C MET A 85 -8.85 12.08 16.79
N THR A 86 -9.64 13.14 16.66
CA THR A 86 -9.67 14.00 15.47
C THR A 86 -8.35 14.74 15.24
N ALA A 87 -7.69 15.19 16.30
CA ALA A 87 -6.34 15.77 16.20
C ALA A 87 -5.31 14.74 15.73
N ILE A 88 -5.37 13.50 16.21
CA ILE A 88 -4.51 12.41 15.74
C ILE A 88 -4.77 12.10 14.27
N ILE A 89 -6.03 12.04 13.83
CA ILE A 89 -6.38 11.88 12.41
C ILE A 89 -5.76 13.01 11.57
N SER A 90 -5.77 14.26 12.05
CA SER A 90 -5.16 15.39 11.33
C SER A 90 -3.64 15.25 11.12
N LEU A 91 -2.95 14.63 12.10
CA LEU A 91 -1.52 14.32 12.00
C LEU A 91 -1.26 13.17 11.03
N ILE A 92 -2.07 12.11 11.10
CA ILE A 92 -2.00 10.93 10.21
C ILE A 92 -2.25 11.34 8.75
N THR A 93 -3.30 12.12 8.50
CA THR A 93 -3.62 12.68 7.16
C THR A 93 -2.64 13.76 6.70
N ALA A 94 -1.68 14.15 7.56
CA ALA A 94 -0.60 15.08 7.28
C ALA A 94 -1.05 16.47 6.81
N VAL A 95 -2.14 17.02 7.38
CA VAL A 95 -2.60 18.38 7.07
C VAL A 95 -1.57 19.40 7.57
N PRO A 96 -0.90 20.18 6.69
CA PRO A 96 0.25 20.98 7.09
C PRO A 96 -0.08 22.06 8.14
N PHE A 97 -1.17 22.80 7.93
CA PHE A 97 -1.55 23.93 8.79
C PHE A 97 -2.18 23.54 10.13
N LEU A 98 -2.51 22.26 10.32
CA LEU A 98 -3.04 21.76 11.60
C LEU A 98 -1.99 21.09 12.47
N ARG A 99 -0.81 20.78 11.91
CA ARG A 99 0.22 19.98 12.56
C ARG A 99 0.63 20.52 13.92
N GLU A 100 1.03 21.79 13.99
CA GLU A 100 1.53 22.40 15.22
C GLU A 100 0.48 22.38 16.33
N ARG A 101 -0.74 22.80 16.00
CA ARG A 101 -1.88 22.82 16.91
C ARG A 101 -2.28 21.41 17.39
N ALA A 102 -2.29 20.44 16.47
CA ALA A 102 -2.58 19.05 16.82
C ALA A 102 -1.55 18.49 17.79
N THR A 103 -0.26 18.74 17.52
CA THR A 103 0.82 18.35 18.42
C THR A 103 0.68 19.02 19.79
N GLU A 104 0.47 20.34 19.84
CA GLU A 104 0.29 21.08 21.10
C GLU A 104 -0.86 20.52 21.94
N PHE A 105 -1.99 20.21 21.29
CA PHE A 105 -3.14 19.63 21.96
C PHE A 105 -2.92 18.21 22.50
N LEU A 106 -2.08 17.42 21.84
CA LEU A 106 -1.85 16.01 22.16
C LEU A 106 -0.69 15.79 23.15
N ILE A 107 0.21 16.76 23.33
CA ILE A 107 1.31 16.68 24.29
C ILE A 107 0.84 16.26 25.70
N PRO A 108 -0.21 16.87 26.29
CA PRO A 108 -0.67 16.51 27.64
C PRO A 108 -1.28 15.11 27.75
N LEU A 109 -1.57 14.45 26.62
CA LEU A 109 -2.22 13.13 26.59
C LEU A 109 -1.25 11.95 26.51
N LYS A 110 0.04 12.23 26.29
CA LYS A 110 1.08 11.19 26.35
C LYS A 110 1.09 10.56 27.75
N GLY A 111 1.11 9.24 27.81
CA GLY A 111 1.08 8.47 29.05
C GLY A 111 -0.32 8.28 29.67
N THR A 112 -1.39 8.78 29.03
CA THR A 112 -2.76 8.73 29.58
C THR A 112 -3.70 7.78 28.83
N TRP A 113 -3.25 7.19 27.72
CA TRP A 113 -4.10 6.39 26.84
C TRP A 113 -4.42 5.01 27.43
N LEU A 114 -3.47 4.41 28.15
CA LEU A 114 -3.66 3.12 28.84
C LEU A 114 -4.53 3.28 30.09
N ASN A 115 -5.82 3.53 29.89
CA ASN A 115 -6.82 3.69 30.95
C ASN A 115 -7.94 2.63 30.81
N LEU A 116 -8.10 1.80 31.84
CA LEU A 116 -9.16 0.77 31.90
C LEU A 116 -10.57 1.33 32.10
N GLU A 117 -10.71 2.57 32.56
CA GLU A 117 -12.02 3.25 32.62
C GLU A 117 -12.60 3.52 31.23
N VAL A 118 -11.76 3.48 30.19
CA VAL A 118 -12.15 3.65 28.79
C VAL A 118 -11.78 2.38 28.02
N PRO A 119 -12.64 1.34 28.01
CA PRO A 119 -12.35 0.05 27.38
C PRO A 119 -11.95 0.17 25.90
N GLU A 120 -12.46 1.18 25.20
CA GLU A 120 -12.14 1.51 23.82
C GLU A 120 -10.64 1.76 23.62
N ASN A 121 -9.96 2.30 24.62
CA ASN A 121 -8.52 2.55 24.57
C ASN A 121 -7.70 1.25 24.65
N VAL A 122 -8.30 0.18 25.17
CA VAL A 122 -7.68 -1.14 25.33
C VAL A 122 -8.24 -2.11 24.27
N SER A 123 -8.34 -1.62 23.04
CA SER A 123 -8.82 -2.37 21.88
C SER A 123 -7.73 -2.47 20.81
N TYR A 124 -7.83 -3.50 19.96
CA TYR A 124 -6.94 -3.66 18.81
C TYR A 124 -7.02 -2.47 17.85
N ASP A 125 -8.23 -1.99 17.57
CA ASP A 125 -8.44 -0.84 16.69
C ASP A 125 -7.79 0.43 17.23
N CYS A 126 -7.87 0.66 18.55
CA CYS A 126 -7.20 1.81 19.16
C CYS A 126 -5.68 1.65 19.13
N ALA A 127 -5.16 0.48 19.47
CA ALA A 127 -3.72 0.20 19.38
C ALA A 127 -3.18 0.45 17.96
N ARG A 128 -3.84 -0.10 16.94
CA ARG A 128 -3.52 0.13 15.54
C ARG A 128 -3.58 1.61 15.16
N PHE A 129 -4.64 2.30 15.54
CA PHE A 129 -4.85 3.71 15.24
C PHE A 129 -3.77 4.61 15.87
N LEU A 130 -3.52 4.47 17.18
CA LEU A 130 -2.55 5.29 17.91
C LEU A 130 -1.12 5.05 17.41
N LEU A 131 -0.76 3.80 17.10
CA LEU A 131 0.54 3.45 16.51
C LEU A 131 0.74 4.00 15.10
N SER A 132 -0.32 4.42 14.41
CA SER A 132 -0.24 5.02 13.06
C SER A 132 0.17 6.50 13.10
N ALA A 133 0.11 7.14 14.27
CA ALA A 133 0.49 8.53 14.42
C ALA A 133 2.01 8.75 14.31
N PRO A 134 2.48 9.97 13.98
CA PRO A 134 3.90 10.28 13.95
C PRO A 134 4.61 9.94 15.27
N GLN A 135 5.81 9.37 15.16
CA GLN A 135 6.59 8.94 16.32
C GLN A 135 6.86 10.11 17.28
N GLY A 136 6.79 9.82 18.59
CA GLY A 136 7.07 10.79 19.64
C GLY A 136 6.02 11.90 19.79
N THR A 137 4.87 11.82 19.11
CA THR A 137 3.84 12.87 19.18
C THR A 137 2.65 12.50 20.09
N VAL A 138 2.18 11.26 20.03
CA VAL A 138 0.91 10.84 20.67
C VAL A 138 1.11 9.94 21.88
N LEU A 139 2.04 8.99 21.76
CA LEU A 139 2.35 7.98 22.76
C LEU A 139 3.70 8.28 23.40
N ASP A 140 3.85 7.94 24.68
CA ASP A 140 5.17 7.75 25.27
C ASP A 140 5.78 6.38 24.88
N GLU A 141 7.02 6.13 25.30
CA GLU A 141 7.69 4.87 24.93
C GLU A 141 7.08 3.64 25.62
N GLN A 142 6.55 3.77 26.84
CA GLN A 142 5.93 2.65 27.55
C GLN A 142 4.59 2.27 26.91
N GLU A 143 3.71 3.25 26.67
CA GLU A 143 2.44 3.06 25.98
C GLU A 143 2.62 2.43 24.61
N LYS A 144 3.62 2.92 23.86
CA LYS A 144 3.94 2.44 22.53
C LYS A 144 4.35 0.98 22.53
N GLU A 145 5.16 0.52 23.48
CA GLU A 145 5.53 -0.90 23.56
C GLU A 145 4.35 -1.78 23.96
N VAL A 146 3.54 -1.36 24.92
CA VAL A 146 2.30 -2.08 25.30
C VAL A 146 1.34 -2.17 24.11
N TYR A 147 1.10 -1.06 23.39
CA TYR A 147 0.23 -1.06 22.22
C TYR A 147 0.78 -1.91 21.07
N LYS A 148 2.10 -1.93 20.85
CA LYS A 148 2.74 -2.84 19.88
C LYS A 148 2.50 -4.30 20.26
N ALA A 149 2.70 -4.65 21.53
CA ALA A 149 2.48 -5.99 22.04
C ALA A 149 1.01 -6.42 21.91
N MET A 150 0.06 -5.55 22.30
CA MET A 150 -1.38 -5.79 22.10
C MET A 150 -1.74 -6.01 20.62
N ARG A 151 -1.20 -5.18 19.72
CA ARG A 151 -1.41 -5.31 18.27
C ARG A 151 -0.87 -6.65 17.76
N ARG A 152 0.36 -7.01 18.12
CA ARG A 152 0.99 -8.28 17.74
C ARG A 152 0.20 -9.49 18.26
N TYR A 153 -0.19 -9.47 19.54
CA TYR A 153 -1.00 -10.52 20.14
C TYR A 153 -2.30 -10.76 19.35
N ARG A 154 -3.06 -9.71 19.04
CA ARG A 154 -4.32 -9.85 18.31
C ARG A 154 -4.12 -10.34 16.88
N LEU A 155 -3.11 -9.84 16.17
CA LEU A 155 -2.78 -10.32 14.83
C LEU A 155 -2.50 -11.83 14.83
N ILE A 156 -1.76 -12.30 15.83
CA ILE A 156 -1.45 -13.73 15.93
C ILE A 156 -2.67 -14.54 16.35
N GLU A 157 -3.50 -14.03 17.26
CA GLU A 157 -4.76 -14.68 17.63
C GLU A 157 -5.64 -14.89 16.39
N LEU A 158 -5.82 -13.85 15.56
CA LEU A 158 -6.58 -13.92 14.31
C LEU A 158 -5.99 -14.90 13.28
N ASN A 159 -4.66 -15.06 13.27
CA ASN A 159 -3.97 -15.93 12.32
C ASN A 159 -3.58 -17.31 12.90
N SER A 160 -3.89 -17.57 14.17
CA SER A 160 -3.45 -18.77 14.89
C SER A 160 -4.04 -20.06 14.30
N GLU A 161 -5.22 -19.96 13.69
CA GLU A 161 -5.90 -21.05 12.99
C GLU A 161 -5.59 -21.08 11.48
N SER A 162 -4.77 -20.15 10.99
CA SER A 162 -4.44 -20.08 9.56
C SER A 162 -3.59 -21.28 9.14
N VAL A 163 -4.01 -21.91 8.04
CA VAL A 163 -3.34 -23.08 7.48
C VAL A 163 -2.18 -22.62 6.60
N VAL A 164 -0.95 -22.83 7.07
CA VAL A 164 0.26 -22.54 6.28
C VAL A 164 0.63 -23.77 5.45
N SER A 165 0.73 -23.59 4.14
CA SER A 165 1.26 -24.62 3.23
C SER A 165 2.77 -24.46 3.09
N ALA A 166 3.53 -25.30 3.79
CA ALA A 166 4.99 -25.29 3.74
C ALA A 166 5.51 -26.40 2.83
N GLN A 167 6.40 -26.06 1.89
CA GLN A 167 7.21 -27.05 1.18
C GLN A 167 8.34 -27.51 2.10
N VAL A 168 8.20 -28.72 2.66
CA VAL A 168 9.20 -29.32 3.55
C VAL A 168 10.04 -30.32 2.75
N PRO A 169 11.37 -30.15 2.68
CA PRO A 169 12.23 -31.13 2.04
C PRO A 169 12.25 -32.42 2.87
N TRP A 170 11.90 -33.55 2.26
CA TRP A 170 11.98 -34.86 2.89
C TRP A 170 13.32 -35.53 2.54
N THR A 171 14.03 -36.03 3.55
CA THR A 171 15.25 -36.83 3.35
C THR A 171 14.95 -38.30 3.65
N PRO A 172 15.04 -39.22 2.68
CA PRO A 172 14.83 -40.64 2.92
C PRO A 172 15.85 -41.19 3.93
N HIS A 173 15.38 -42.02 4.86
CA HIS A 173 16.26 -42.85 5.68
C HIS A 173 16.95 -43.88 4.79
N LYS A 174 18.27 -43.77 4.63
CA LYS A 174 19.06 -44.77 3.92
C LYS A 174 19.19 -46.01 4.82
N THR A 175 18.72 -47.16 4.34
CA THR A 175 18.99 -48.44 4.99
C THR A 175 20.48 -48.75 4.87
N THR A 176 21.13 -49.09 5.99
CA THR A 176 22.48 -49.65 6.01
C THR A 176 22.41 -51.12 5.63
N GLU A 177 22.15 -51.40 4.35
CA GLU A 177 22.32 -52.75 3.82
C GLU A 177 23.78 -53.03 3.46
N VAL A 178 24.13 -54.32 3.46
CA VAL A 178 25.45 -54.81 3.07
C VAL A 178 25.62 -54.55 1.58
N GLY A 179 26.58 -53.69 1.22
CA GLY A 179 26.92 -53.43 -0.17
C GLY A 179 27.19 -54.72 -0.93
N ASP A 180 26.82 -54.74 -2.21
CA ASP A 180 26.97 -55.88 -3.11
C ASP A 180 28.37 -56.54 -3.01
N ARG A 181 28.40 -57.89 -3.02
CA ARG A 181 29.63 -58.67 -2.88
C ARG A 181 30.38 -58.65 -4.20
N LYS A 182 31.57 -58.04 -4.20
CA LYS A 182 32.41 -57.92 -5.40
C LYS A 182 33.52 -58.97 -5.43
N VAL A 183 33.79 -59.51 -6.61
CA VAL A 183 34.87 -60.46 -6.92
C VAL A 183 35.74 -59.87 -8.04
N LYS A 184 37.07 -60.03 -7.95
CA LYS A 184 38.01 -59.54 -8.97
C LYS A 184 37.98 -60.47 -10.19
N CYS A 185 37.89 -59.90 -11.39
CA CYS A 185 38.04 -60.62 -12.64
C CYS A 185 39.52 -60.95 -12.90
N GLU A 186 39.84 -62.18 -13.27
CA GLU A 186 41.21 -62.64 -13.56
C GLU A 186 41.78 -62.06 -14.86
N LYS A 187 40.92 -61.68 -15.82
CA LYS A 187 41.35 -61.07 -17.10
C LYS A 187 41.67 -59.58 -16.98
N CYS A 188 40.75 -58.80 -16.42
CA CYS A 188 40.88 -57.33 -16.37
C CYS A 188 41.24 -56.77 -14.99
N ASN A 189 41.34 -57.62 -13.95
CA ASN A 189 41.63 -57.24 -12.57
C ASN A 189 40.65 -56.26 -11.90
N ILE A 190 39.49 -56.00 -12.51
CA ILE A 190 38.47 -55.11 -11.94
C ILE A 190 37.51 -55.91 -11.03
N ALA A 191 37.22 -55.37 -9.84
CA ALA A 191 36.23 -55.93 -8.92
C ALA A 191 34.79 -55.67 -9.42
N ARG A 192 34.06 -56.73 -9.73
CA ARG A 192 32.68 -56.70 -10.24
C ARG A 192 31.73 -57.43 -9.30
N SER A 193 30.46 -57.06 -9.33
CA SER A 193 29.36 -57.78 -8.67
C SER A 193 29.40 -59.27 -9.03
N VAL A 194 29.07 -60.16 -8.10
CA VAL A 194 29.01 -61.61 -8.40
C VAL A 194 28.04 -61.89 -9.56
N THR A 195 26.97 -61.11 -9.68
CA THR A 195 25.97 -61.20 -10.77
C THR A 195 26.53 -60.86 -12.15
N LEU A 196 27.69 -60.19 -12.24
CA LEU A 196 28.38 -59.85 -13.48
C LEU A 196 29.54 -60.80 -13.79
N MET A 197 29.76 -61.83 -12.97
CA MET A 197 30.75 -62.88 -13.24
C MET A 197 30.16 -63.92 -14.20
N SER A 198 30.99 -64.46 -15.09
CA SER A 198 30.56 -65.49 -16.03
C SER A 198 30.25 -66.78 -15.29
N GLY A 199 29.12 -67.42 -15.61
CA GLY A 199 28.80 -68.76 -15.13
C GLY A 199 29.57 -69.85 -15.88
N GLU A 200 30.03 -69.57 -17.10
CA GLU A 200 30.72 -70.52 -17.97
C GLU A 200 32.25 -70.49 -17.80
N GLN A 201 32.80 -69.31 -17.49
CA GLN A 201 34.23 -69.11 -17.25
C GLN A 201 34.46 -68.62 -15.81
N PRO A 202 34.84 -69.53 -14.88
CA PRO A 202 35.11 -69.16 -13.49
C PRO A 202 36.18 -68.07 -13.42
N GLY A 203 35.98 -67.07 -12.55
CA GLY A 203 36.96 -66.00 -12.34
C GLY A 203 36.96 -64.90 -13.42
N VAL A 204 36.21 -65.04 -14.52
CA VAL A 204 36.15 -64.02 -15.59
C VAL A 204 34.80 -63.29 -15.55
N CYS A 205 34.80 -61.96 -15.67
CA CYS A 205 33.55 -61.20 -15.74
C CYS A 205 32.90 -61.31 -17.12
N GLY A 206 31.57 -61.24 -17.18
CA GLY A 206 30.80 -61.34 -18.42
C GLY A 206 31.23 -60.30 -19.47
N LEU A 207 31.72 -59.14 -19.04
CA LEU A 207 32.26 -58.11 -19.96
C LEU A 207 33.53 -58.58 -20.70
N CYS A 208 34.42 -59.33 -20.03
CA CYS A 208 35.62 -59.90 -20.63
C CYS A 208 35.35 -61.19 -21.42
N VAL A 209 34.15 -61.75 -21.29
CA VAL A 209 33.66 -62.86 -22.13
C VAL A 209 33.06 -62.30 -23.42
N VAL A 210 32.28 -61.21 -23.34
CA VAL A 210 31.59 -60.62 -24.50
C VAL A 210 32.51 -59.74 -25.35
N TYR A 211 33.45 -59.01 -24.74
CA TYR A 211 34.35 -58.11 -25.45
C TYR A 211 35.81 -58.57 -25.27
N GLU A 212 36.46 -59.01 -26.35
CA GLU A 212 37.89 -59.39 -26.36
C GLU A 212 38.85 -58.21 -26.09
N PHE A 213 38.34 -56.99 -25.86
CA PHE A 213 39.13 -55.81 -25.56
C PHE A 213 38.56 -55.05 -24.37
N ALA A 214 39.22 -55.16 -23.21
CA ALA A 214 39.14 -54.14 -22.17
C ALA A 214 40.54 -53.49 -22.04
N GLN A 215 41.06 -52.93 -23.13
CA GLN A 215 42.38 -52.29 -23.13
C GLN A 215 42.36 -50.81 -22.70
N ASN A 216 41.21 -50.21 -22.44
CA ASN A 216 41.14 -48.84 -21.92
C ASN A 216 40.04 -48.71 -20.87
N VAL A 217 40.39 -48.89 -19.59
CA VAL A 217 39.53 -48.55 -18.46
C VAL A 217 40.37 -47.82 -17.41
N PRO A 218 39.94 -46.66 -16.89
CA PRO A 218 40.69 -45.85 -15.93
C PRO A 218 41.14 -46.67 -14.72
N THR A 219 42.42 -46.57 -14.38
CA THR A 219 43.13 -47.41 -13.40
C THR A 219 42.82 -47.12 -11.94
N ASP A 220 42.09 -46.06 -11.62
CA ASP A 220 41.99 -45.61 -10.22
C ASP A 220 40.58 -45.81 -9.66
N TYR A 221 40.40 -46.94 -8.96
CA TYR A 221 39.36 -47.06 -7.93
C TYR A 221 40.01 -46.73 -6.58
N PRO A 222 39.47 -45.81 -5.78
CA PRO A 222 40.03 -45.47 -4.48
C PRO A 222 40.03 -46.68 -3.55
N GLU A 223 41.15 -46.90 -2.86
CA GLU A 223 41.33 -48.01 -1.94
C GLU A 223 40.34 -47.95 -0.76
N LYS A 224 40.03 -49.15 -0.24
CA LYS A 224 39.11 -49.44 0.87
C LYS A 224 39.26 -48.44 2.03
N GLY A 225 38.28 -47.55 2.15
CA GLY A 225 38.13 -46.65 3.30
C GLY A 225 36.99 -45.65 3.12
N GLU A 226 36.73 -45.25 1.89
CA GLU A 226 35.63 -44.35 1.56
C GLU A 226 34.59 -45.08 0.70
N MET A 227 33.47 -45.46 1.32
CA MET A 227 32.24 -45.67 0.54
C MET A 227 32.01 -44.37 -0.24
N PRO A 228 31.83 -44.40 -1.58
CA PRO A 228 31.33 -43.23 -2.27
C PRO A 228 29.91 -43.00 -1.73
N ARG A 229 29.80 -42.09 -0.75
CA ARG A 229 28.57 -41.31 -0.62
C ARG A 229 28.35 -40.74 -2.01
N CYS A 230 27.12 -40.78 -2.52
CA CYS A 230 26.74 -40.03 -3.70
C CYS A 230 27.19 -38.58 -3.50
N GLN A 231 28.38 -38.24 -3.99
CA GLN A 231 28.94 -36.91 -3.97
C GLN A 231 28.46 -36.24 -5.24
N ALA A 232 27.14 -36.03 -5.31
CA ALA A 232 26.61 -34.91 -6.04
C ALA A 232 26.99 -33.62 -5.28
N ARG A 233 28.30 -33.32 -5.18
CA ARG A 233 28.75 -31.94 -4.97
C ARG A 233 28.64 -31.27 -6.34
N GLY A 234 27.43 -30.87 -6.71
CA GLY A 234 27.22 -30.08 -7.93
C GLY A 234 25.93 -30.30 -8.71
N SER A 235 25.15 -31.36 -8.48
CA SER A 235 23.81 -31.42 -9.07
C SER A 235 22.83 -30.69 -8.14
N SER A 236 22.51 -29.46 -8.49
CA SER A 236 21.43 -28.65 -7.90
C SER A 236 20.02 -29.24 -8.09
N ALA A 237 19.89 -30.41 -8.70
CA ALA A 237 18.61 -31.08 -8.87
C ALA A 237 18.25 -31.87 -7.60
N GLN A 238 17.50 -31.23 -6.70
CA GLN A 238 16.77 -31.95 -5.65
C GLN A 238 15.59 -32.69 -6.30
N PRO A 239 15.31 -33.96 -5.92
CA PRO A 239 14.08 -34.63 -6.34
C PRO A 239 12.88 -33.89 -5.75
N LEU A 240 12.14 -33.18 -6.60
CA LEU A 240 10.91 -32.50 -6.25
C LEU A 240 9.78 -33.53 -6.22
N ILE A 241 9.39 -33.98 -5.02
CA ILE A 241 8.14 -34.73 -4.85
C ILE A 241 7.17 -33.81 -4.13
N VAL A 242 6.11 -33.43 -4.85
CA VAL A 242 5.03 -32.57 -4.35
C VAL A 242 3.91 -33.46 -3.78
N THR A 243 3.36 -33.03 -2.63
CA THR A 243 2.01 -33.24 -2.03
C THR A 243 1.96 -33.97 -0.67
N PRO A 244 0.93 -33.74 0.19
CA PRO A 244 -0.01 -32.62 0.28
C PRO A 244 0.17 -31.78 1.56
N ASN A 245 -0.46 -30.59 1.54
CA ASN A 245 -0.47 -29.58 2.60
C ASN A 245 -0.68 -30.14 4.02
N THR A 246 0.36 -30.12 4.85
CA THR A 246 0.19 -30.34 6.30
C THR A 246 -0.19 -29.03 6.95
N SER A 247 -1.43 -28.92 7.42
CA SER A 247 -1.90 -27.80 8.24
C SER A 247 -1.15 -27.79 9.57
N LEU A 248 -0.04 -27.05 9.66
CA LEU A 248 0.67 -26.87 10.91
C LEU A 248 -0.08 -25.86 11.79
N LYS A 249 -0.87 -26.37 12.76
CA LYS A 249 -1.32 -25.54 13.89
C LYS A 249 -0.12 -25.31 14.81
N ILE A 250 0.24 -24.05 15.03
CA ILE A 250 1.32 -23.71 15.98
C ILE A 250 0.73 -23.79 17.39
N PRO A 251 1.31 -24.57 18.33
CA PRO A 251 0.81 -24.63 19.70
C PRO A 251 0.88 -23.24 20.37
N ALA A 252 -0.20 -22.82 21.05
CA ALA A 252 -0.28 -21.51 21.71
C ALA A 252 0.89 -21.23 22.68
N PHE A 253 1.38 -22.26 23.38
CA PHE A 253 2.56 -22.16 24.26
C PHE A 253 3.84 -21.73 23.52
N SER A 254 4.06 -22.25 22.30
CA SER A 254 5.20 -21.87 21.45
C SER A 254 5.10 -20.44 20.97
N ILE A 255 3.88 -19.93 20.77
CA ILE A 255 3.63 -18.54 20.36
C ILE A 255 3.91 -17.60 21.53
N VAL A 256 3.42 -17.92 22.74
CA VAL A 256 3.61 -17.08 23.93
C VAL A 256 5.10 -16.96 24.28
N GLN A 257 5.83 -18.08 24.26
CA GLN A 257 7.26 -18.09 24.50
C GLN A 257 8.04 -17.29 23.43
N TRP A 258 7.67 -17.44 22.16
CA TRP A 258 8.27 -16.67 21.06
C TRP A 258 8.03 -15.16 21.19
N LEU A 259 6.84 -14.76 21.67
CA LEU A 259 6.49 -13.36 21.87
C LEU A 259 7.11 -12.72 23.13
N GLY A 260 7.72 -13.52 24.02
CA GLY A 260 8.17 -13.05 25.32
C GLY A 260 7.02 -12.52 26.20
N LEU A 261 5.80 -13.01 25.97
CA LEU A 261 4.62 -12.70 26.81
C LEU A 261 4.55 -13.70 27.97
N ASP A 262 3.87 -13.31 29.05
CA ASP A 262 3.73 -14.18 30.23
C ASP A 262 2.82 -15.41 29.91
N PRO A 263 3.36 -16.64 29.95
CA PRO A 263 2.58 -17.87 29.73
C PRO A 263 1.52 -18.15 30.79
N ALA A 264 1.52 -17.46 31.93
CA ALA A 264 0.54 -17.64 33.00
C ALA A 264 -0.77 -16.83 32.80
N ALA A 265 -0.88 -16.01 31.75
CA ALA A 265 -1.95 -15.00 31.61
C ALA A 265 -3.21 -15.42 30.81
N ASP A 266 -3.56 -16.72 30.77
CA ASP A 266 -4.69 -17.26 30.00
C ASP A 266 -4.76 -16.75 28.53
N LEU A 267 -3.60 -16.52 27.91
CA LEU A 267 -3.47 -15.97 26.56
C LEU A 267 -4.04 -16.95 25.50
N PHE A 268 -4.60 -16.40 24.42
CA PHE A 268 -5.20 -17.14 23.30
C PHE A 268 -6.42 -18.01 23.67
N THR A 269 -7.11 -17.67 24.76
CA THR A 269 -8.37 -18.32 25.20
C THR A 269 -9.64 -17.64 24.64
N GLY A 270 -9.49 -16.75 23.65
CA GLY A 270 -10.59 -15.94 23.09
C GLY A 270 -11.05 -14.78 23.97
N LYS A 271 -10.33 -14.49 25.07
CA LYS A 271 -10.54 -13.30 25.90
C LYS A 271 -10.04 -12.04 25.17
N SER A 272 -10.80 -10.94 25.27
CA SER A 272 -10.34 -9.64 24.75
C SER A 272 -9.13 -9.13 25.54
N ALA A 273 -8.28 -8.30 24.92
CA ALA A 273 -7.15 -7.66 25.57
C ALA A 273 -7.56 -6.94 26.87
N PHE A 274 -8.71 -6.26 26.86
CA PHE A 274 -9.31 -5.66 28.05
C PHE A 274 -9.50 -6.66 29.20
N LYS A 275 -10.07 -7.84 28.95
CA LYS A 275 -10.28 -8.88 29.98
C LYS A 275 -8.98 -9.46 30.49
N ILE A 276 -7.97 -9.58 29.63
CA ILE A 276 -6.63 -10.08 30.00
C ILE A 276 -5.96 -9.06 30.92
N ILE A 277 -5.96 -7.77 30.54
CA ILE A 277 -5.36 -6.70 31.35
C ILE A 277 -6.13 -6.49 32.64
N GLN A 278 -7.46 -6.65 32.65
CA GLN A 278 -8.23 -6.60 33.89
C GLN A 278 -7.83 -7.70 34.89
N ALA A 279 -7.42 -8.88 34.40
CA ALA A 279 -7.03 -10.00 35.25
C ALA A 279 -5.56 -9.98 35.67
N HIS A 280 -4.67 -9.43 34.84
CA HIS A 280 -3.22 -9.58 34.98
C HIS A 280 -2.42 -8.27 34.83
N ASP A 281 -3.10 -7.13 34.73
CA ASP A 281 -2.54 -5.79 34.49
C ASP A 281 -1.84 -5.64 33.11
N PHE A 282 -1.41 -4.42 32.77
CA PHE A 282 -0.70 -4.11 31.53
C PHE A 282 0.66 -4.82 31.42
N SER A 283 1.19 -5.29 32.55
CA SER A 283 2.47 -6.03 32.63
C SER A 283 2.51 -7.30 31.77
N VAL A 284 1.36 -7.90 31.44
CA VAL A 284 1.29 -9.05 30.52
C VAL A 284 1.81 -8.72 29.13
N PHE A 285 1.65 -7.47 28.70
CA PHE A 285 2.11 -6.96 27.41
C PHE A 285 3.44 -6.21 27.53
N ASP A 286 4.02 -6.12 28.73
CA ASP A 286 5.32 -5.54 28.98
C ASP A 286 6.40 -6.57 28.60
N ALA A 287 6.77 -6.54 27.32
CA ALA A 287 7.67 -7.52 26.73
C ALA A 287 9.04 -7.46 27.41
N ARG A 288 9.31 -8.38 28.34
CA ARG A 288 10.68 -8.72 28.74
C ARG A 288 11.32 -9.53 27.62
N ALA A 289 11.66 -8.86 26.52
CA ALA A 289 12.46 -9.45 25.46
C ALA A 289 13.93 -9.58 25.91
N SER A 290 14.19 -10.45 26.89
CA SER A 290 15.55 -10.92 27.17
C SER A 290 15.85 -12.12 26.29
N ASP A 291 16.11 -11.87 25.01
CA ASP A 291 17.16 -12.55 24.23
C ASP A 291 16.96 -12.33 22.72
N GLU A 292 18.06 -12.00 22.06
CA GLU A 292 18.25 -12.05 20.60
C GLU A 292 17.74 -13.38 19.98
N ALA A 293 17.70 -14.45 20.79
CA ALA A 293 17.26 -15.79 20.41
C ALA A 293 15.74 -15.94 20.18
N LEU A 294 14.89 -15.07 20.76
CA LEU A 294 13.43 -15.17 20.68
C LEU A 294 12.83 -14.60 19.37
N ARG A 295 13.63 -13.93 18.53
CA ARG A 295 13.14 -13.26 17.32
C ARG A 295 12.89 -14.17 16.11
N THR A 296 13.17 -15.46 16.22
CA THR A 296 13.07 -16.37 15.06
C THR A 296 11.87 -17.29 15.19
N LEU A 297 10.77 -16.99 14.50
CA LEU A 297 9.62 -17.90 14.44
C LEU A 297 10.03 -19.04 13.50
N MET A 298 10.15 -20.25 14.03
CA MET A 298 10.57 -21.42 13.27
C MET A 298 9.35 -22.12 12.68
N LEU A 299 9.05 -21.86 11.41
CA LEU A 299 8.01 -22.56 10.66
C LEU A 299 8.62 -23.75 9.93
N GLY A 300 8.37 -24.97 10.40
CA GLY A 300 8.83 -26.19 9.73
C GLY A 300 10.35 -26.25 9.54
N GLY A 301 11.14 -25.71 10.48
CA GLY A 301 12.61 -25.70 10.40
C GLY A 301 13.22 -24.54 9.61
N LYS A 302 12.42 -23.64 9.03
CA LYS A 302 12.90 -22.40 8.40
C LYS A 302 12.66 -21.19 9.30
N LYS A 303 13.65 -20.27 9.30
CA LYS A 303 13.63 -19.01 10.04
C LYS A 303 12.68 -18.02 9.36
N ASP A 304 11.58 -17.67 9.99
CA ASP A 304 10.83 -16.46 9.63
C ASP A 304 11.50 -15.25 10.30
N ARG A 305 11.87 -14.25 9.50
CA ARG A 305 12.77 -13.17 9.92
C ARG A 305 12.08 -11.82 10.18
N ASP A 306 10.80 -11.63 9.85
CA ASP A 306 10.21 -10.30 10.04
C ASP A 306 8.66 -10.25 10.04
N PRO A 307 8.01 -10.29 11.22
CA PRO A 307 6.57 -10.09 11.36
C PRO A 307 6.12 -8.62 11.19
N GLU A 308 7.04 -7.64 11.11
CA GLU A 308 6.72 -6.20 11.11
C GLU A 308 6.48 -5.60 9.72
N ARG A 309 6.16 -6.43 8.72
CA ARG A 309 5.93 -5.98 7.34
C ARG A 309 4.58 -5.30 7.08
N LEU A 310 3.72 -5.15 8.09
CA LEU A 310 2.44 -4.46 7.98
C LEU A 310 2.59 -2.96 8.27
N GLN A 311 2.16 -2.11 7.34
CA GLN A 311 2.10 -0.67 7.51
C GLN A 311 0.64 -0.20 7.46
N SER A 312 0.25 0.63 8.44
CA SER A 312 -1.06 1.27 8.46
C SER A 312 -1.19 2.29 7.33
N LEU A 313 -2.36 2.28 6.69
CA LEU A 313 -2.66 3.12 5.54
C LEU A 313 -3.35 4.40 5.94
N PHE A 314 -2.87 5.52 5.42
CA PHE A 314 -3.32 6.85 5.85
C PHE A 314 -4.67 7.27 5.25
N LEU A 315 -5.21 6.57 4.23
CA LEU A 315 -6.52 6.85 3.63
C LEU A 315 -7.63 5.90 4.13
N CYS A 316 -7.43 4.59 4.12
CA CYS A 316 -8.43 3.63 4.63
C CYS A 316 -8.29 3.30 6.12
N PHE A 317 -7.17 3.66 6.76
CA PHE A 317 -6.85 3.21 8.11
C PHE A 317 -6.79 1.68 8.23
N GLU A 318 -6.48 0.96 7.15
CA GLU A 318 -6.28 -0.50 7.20
C GLU A 318 -4.79 -0.87 7.20
N GLU A 319 -4.47 -2.09 7.62
CA GLU A 319 -3.10 -2.60 7.61
C GLU A 319 -2.84 -3.44 6.37
N MET A 320 -1.77 -3.12 5.64
CA MET A 320 -1.39 -3.88 4.45
C MET A 320 0.11 -4.19 4.45
N PRO A 321 0.52 -5.31 3.85
CA PRO A 321 1.94 -5.61 3.64
C PRO A 321 2.60 -4.48 2.85
N ARG A 322 3.78 -4.01 3.29
CA ARG A 322 4.52 -2.91 2.65
C ARG A 322 4.73 -3.11 1.14
N GLY A 323 4.92 -4.36 0.70
CA GLY A 323 5.09 -4.71 -0.72
C GLY A 323 3.83 -4.48 -1.58
N LYS A 324 2.64 -4.41 -0.99
CA LYS A 324 1.38 -4.09 -1.69
C LYS A 324 1.08 -2.60 -1.73
N LEU A 325 1.93 -1.75 -1.15
CA LEU A 325 1.73 -0.31 -1.11
C LEU A 325 2.38 0.37 -2.30
N VAL A 326 1.67 1.31 -2.90
CA VAL A 326 2.13 2.13 -4.03
C VAL A 326 2.29 3.60 -3.61
N PRO A 327 3.14 4.39 -4.29
CA PRO A 327 3.26 5.82 -4.03
C PRO A 327 1.93 6.55 -4.23
N ALA A 328 1.57 7.46 -3.31
CA ALA A 328 0.26 8.15 -3.34
C ALA A 328 0.05 9.05 -4.58
N CYS A 329 1.12 9.61 -5.13
CA CYS A 329 1.03 10.53 -6.26
C CYS A 329 2.23 10.50 -7.23
N GLY A 330 3.26 9.70 -6.96
CA GLY A 330 4.45 9.58 -7.83
C GLY A 330 5.35 10.82 -7.95
N ARG A 331 5.07 11.94 -7.27
CA ARG A 331 5.91 13.15 -7.31
C ARG A 331 7.08 13.08 -6.33
N SER A 332 8.24 13.59 -6.73
CA SER A 332 9.39 13.75 -5.85
C SER A 332 9.03 14.58 -4.60
N GLY A 333 9.51 14.13 -3.44
CA GLY A 333 9.22 14.75 -2.14
C GLY A 333 7.91 14.30 -1.46
N CYS A 334 7.03 13.54 -2.13
CA CYS A 334 5.88 12.90 -1.46
C CYS A 334 6.26 11.49 -0.98
N LYS A 335 6.50 11.33 0.32
CA LYS A 335 6.89 10.03 0.93
C LYS A 335 5.70 9.11 1.24
N GLN A 336 4.48 9.53 0.91
CA GLN A 336 3.27 8.83 1.31
C GLN A 336 2.98 7.63 0.41
N ARG A 337 2.60 6.51 1.04
CA ARG A 337 2.28 5.24 0.39
C ARG A 337 0.89 4.77 0.81
N VAL A 338 0.15 4.22 -0.16
CA VAL A 338 -1.24 3.81 0.00
C VAL A 338 -1.49 2.52 -0.79
N ASP A 339 -2.50 1.74 -0.43
CA ASP A 339 -2.96 0.63 -1.25
C ASP A 339 -3.66 1.13 -2.52
N GLU A 340 -3.74 0.25 -3.51
CA GLU A 340 -4.32 0.53 -4.81
C GLU A 340 -5.84 0.75 -4.75
N GLY A 341 -6.56 0.08 -3.83
CA GLY A 341 -8.00 0.25 -3.64
C GLY A 341 -8.36 1.66 -3.18
N CYS A 342 -7.63 2.22 -2.21
CA CYS A 342 -7.81 3.61 -1.80
C CYS A 342 -7.53 4.61 -2.91
N LEU A 343 -6.52 4.38 -3.76
CA LEU A 343 -6.22 5.28 -4.86
C LEU A 343 -7.30 5.21 -5.95
N LEU A 344 -7.86 4.03 -6.21
CA LEU A 344 -9.03 3.86 -7.08
C LEU A 344 -10.24 4.62 -6.52
N GLU A 345 -10.51 4.50 -5.23
CA GLU A 345 -11.63 5.23 -4.60
C GLU A 345 -11.41 6.75 -4.57
N TRP A 346 -10.17 7.21 -4.44
CA TRP A 346 -9.84 8.63 -4.41
C TRP A 346 -9.89 9.25 -5.81
N TYR A 347 -9.05 8.77 -6.74
CA TYR A 347 -8.94 9.33 -8.08
C TYR A 347 -10.07 8.89 -9.02
N GLY A 348 -10.68 7.74 -8.80
CA GLY A 348 -11.69 7.15 -9.67
C GLY A 348 -13.09 7.78 -9.60
N LYS A 349 -13.36 8.61 -8.58
CA LYS A 349 -14.69 9.25 -8.39
C LYS A 349 -15.04 10.35 -9.40
N SER A 350 -14.04 10.93 -10.06
CA SER A 350 -14.27 11.98 -11.06
C SER A 350 -14.68 11.36 -12.40
N GLU A 351 -15.83 11.79 -12.93
CA GLU A 351 -16.40 11.28 -14.18
C GLU A 351 -16.77 12.40 -15.17
N PRO A 352 -16.64 12.17 -16.49
CA PRO A 352 -17.12 13.12 -17.49
C PRO A 352 -18.61 13.40 -17.39
N GLY A 353 -18.97 14.67 -17.57
CA GLY A 353 -20.34 15.14 -17.50
C GLY A 353 -20.86 15.40 -16.10
N ARG A 354 -20.03 15.19 -15.06
CA ARG A 354 -20.35 15.45 -13.66
C ARG A 354 -19.61 16.68 -13.14
N LEU A 355 -20.07 17.18 -11.99
CA LEU A 355 -19.30 18.13 -11.19
C LEU A 355 -17.97 17.52 -10.77
N LEU A 356 -16.92 18.32 -10.83
CA LEU A 356 -15.57 17.93 -10.46
C LEU A 356 -15.34 18.24 -8.98
N ASN A 357 -14.95 17.22 -8.21
CA ASN A 357 -14.31 17.45 -6.94
C ASN A 357 -12.82 17.69 -7.19
N LEU A 358 -12.41 18.96 -7.23
CA LEU A 358 -11.04 19.34 -7.57
C LEU A 358 -10.01 18.76 -6.58
N MET A 359 -10.39 18.47 -5.33
CA MET A 359 -9.49 17.84 -4.36
C MET A 359 -9.18 16.38 -4.72
N GLN A 360 -10.14 15.65 -5.28
CA GLN A 360 -9.96 14.27 -5.75
C GLN A 360 -9.05 14.16 -6.98
N LEU A 361 -8.79 15.27 -7.67
CA LEU A 361 -7.84 15.35 -8.78
C LEU A 361 -6.43 15.78 -8.34
N THR A 362 -6.23 15.98 -7.04
CA THR A 362 -4.94 16.30 -6.42
C THR A 362 -4.52 15.19 -5.46
N CYS A 363 -3.22 15.12 -5.14
CA CYS A 363 -2.73 14.20 -4.12
C CYS A 363 -3.38 14.50 -2.76
N PRO A 364 -3.95 13.49 -2.06
CA PRO A 364 -4.62 13.72 -0.77
C PRO A 364 -3.70 14.29 0.31
N PHE A 365 -2.39 14.01 0.20
CA PHE A 365 -1.40 14.43 1.18
C PHE A 365 -0.68 15.73 0.80
N CYS A 366 0.02 15.74 -0.34
CA CYS A 366 0.83 16.90 -0.73
C CYS A 366 0.08 17.95 -1.54
N ARG A 367 -1.20 17.70 -1.87
CA ARG A 367 -2.12 18.59 -2.62
C ARG A 367 -1.63 19.04 -4.00
N ARG A 368 -0.51 18.49 -4.48
CA ARG A 368 0.00 18.70 -5.84
C ARG A 368 -0.72 17.78 -6.82
N LYS A 369 -0.73 18.19 -8.09
CA LYS A 369 -1.18 17.33 -9.20
C LYS A 369 -0.34 16.04 -9.22
N PRO A 370 -0.97 14.86 -9.22
CA PRO A 370 -0.25 13.59 -9.30
C PRO A 370 0.61 13.48 -10.56
N ALA A 371 1.56 12.55 -10.56
CA ALA A 371 2.22 12.12 -11.78
C ALA A 371 1.19 11.53 -12.74
N VAL A 372 1.33 11.79 -14.04
CA VAL A 372 0.37 11.33 -15.06
C VAL A 372 0.20 9.82 -14.99
N LYS A 373 1.30 9.06 -14.87
CA LYS A 373 1.29 7.60 -14.67
C LYS A 373 0.40 7.16 -13.49
N THR A 374 0.49 7.86 -12.35
CA THR A 374 -0.34 7.54 -11.19
C THR A 374 -1.82 7.82 -11.49
N LEU A 375 -2.13 8.96 -12.09
CA LEU A 375 -3.52 9.31 -12.38
C LEU A 375 -4.09 8.42 -13.51
N ALA A 376 -3.31 8.08 -14.52
CA ALA A 376 -3.71 7.23 -15.64
C ALA A 376 -4.04 5.81 -15.20
N ARG A 377 -3.26 5.25 -14.27
CA ARG A 377 -3.52 3.93 -13.69
C ARG A 377 -4.86 3.84 -12.95
N HIS A 378 -5.26 4.90 -12.24
CA HIS A 378 -6.44 4.86 -11.36
C HIS A 378 -7.68 5.56 -11.95
N ASN A 379 -7.48 6.52 -12.84
CA ASN A 379 -8.52 7.20 -13.62
C ASN A 379 -7.93 7.68 -14.97
N PRO A 380 -7.89 6.79 -15.99
CA PRO A 380 -7.33 7.12 -17.31
C PRO A 380 -7.94 8.36 -17.94
N ARG A 381 -9.26 8.53 -17.77
CA ARG A 381 -9.99 9.68 -18.32
C ARG A 381 -9.52 10.96 -17.64
N ALA A 382 -9.37 10.96 -16.32
CA ALA A 382 -8.99 12.15 -15.56
C ALA A 382 -7.52 12.55 -15.77
N ALA A 383 -6.66 11.60 -16.15
CA ALA A 383 -5.27 11.90 -16.52
C ALA A 383 -5.18 12.90 -17.69
N THR A 384 -6.18 12.90 -18.57
CA THR A 384 -6.26 13.77 -19.75
C THR A 384 -7.11 15.03 -19.54
N LEU A 385 -7.68 15.21 -18.34
CA LEU A 385 -8.53 16.35 -18.01
C LEU A 385 -7.75 17.67 -18.10
N GLY A 386 -8.13 18.50 -19.08
CA GLY A 386 -7.58 19.84 -19.28
C GLY A 386 -8.23 20.88 -18.36
N GLY A 387 -7.55 22.02 -18.17
CA GLY A 387 -8.12 23.17 -17.44
C GLY A 387 -8.17 23.03 -15.92
N LEU A 388 -7.42 22.09 -15.33
CA LEU A 388 -7.42 21.88 -13.87
C LEU A 388 -6.74 23.02 -13.09
N GLU A 389 -5.65 23.59 -13.59
CA GLU A 389 -4.97 24.73 -12.95
C GLU A 389 -5.88 25.96 -12.80
N PRO A 390 -6.54 26.46 -13.87
CA PRO A 390 -7.47 27.58 -13.71
C PRO A 390 -8.68 27.20 -12.85
N ALA A 391 -9.14 25.95 -12.90
CA ALA A 391 -10.23 25.49 -12.04
C ALA A 391 -9.85 25.49 -10.54
N LEU A 392 -8.62 25.08 -10.20
CA LEU A 392 -8.11 25.09 -8.82
C LEU A 392 -7.92 26.50 -8.25
N ALA A 393 -7.62 27.47 -9.12
CA ALA A 393 -7.42 28.87 -8.74
C ALA A 393 -8.73 29.68 -8.63
N ASP A 394 -9.80 29.23 -9.28
CA ASP A 394 -11.08 29.95 -9.30
C ASP A 394 -12.01 29.45 -8.20
N HIS A 395 -12.10 30.22 -7.12
CA HIS A 395 -12.95 29.91 -5.97
C HIS A 395 -14.39 30.42 -6.11
N GLY A 396 -14.71 31.16 -7.18
CA GLY A 396 -16.06 31.73 -7.39
C GLY A 396 -17.03 30.76 -8.05
N TRP A 397 -16.54 29.66 -8.63
CA TRP A 397 -17.31 28.75 -9.46
C TRP A 397 -17.13 27.30 -9.05
N PHE A 398 -18.21 26.53 -9.16
CA PHE A 398 -18.17 25.08 -9.26
C PHE A 398 -17.77 24.70 -10.68
N TYR A 399 -16.85 23.75 -10.82
CA TYR A 399 -16.40 23.24 -12.11
C TYR A 399 -17.03 21.88 -12.42
N ALA A 400 -17.30 21.62 -13.68
CA ALA A 400 -17.75 20.33 -14.18
C ALA A 400 -16.90 19.87 -15.36
N TRP A 401 -16.90 18.56 -15.60
CA TRP A 401 -16.15 17.94 -16.69
C TRP A 401 -17.00 17.94 -17.96
N CYS A 402 -16.60 18.71 -18.96
CA CYS A 402 -17.33 18.74 -20.22
C CYS A 402 -17.19 17.43 -21.00
N ILE A 403 -18.31 16.82 -21.40
CA ILE A 403 -18.31 15.60 -22.22
C ILE A 403 -17.86 15.81 -23.66
N SER A 404 -17.91 17.05 -24.17
CA SER A 404 -17.50 17.37 -25.55
C SER A 404 -16.01 17.62 -25.67
N CYS A 405 -15.47 18.57 -24.89
CA CYS A 405 -14.06 18.97 -25.01
C CYS A 405 -13.13 18.27 -24.01
N GLY A 406 -13.66 17.64 -22.97
CA GLY A 406 -12.84 16.98 -21.95
C GLY A 406 -12.13 17.93 -20.98
N PHE A 407 -12.47 19.23 -20.97
CA PHE A 407 -11.92 20.22 -20.05
C PHE A 407 -12.80 20.43 -18.81
N ALA A 408 -12.17 20.79 -17.69
CA ALA A 408 -12.81 21.38 -16.53
C ALA A 408 -13.31 22.79 -16.90
N LYS A 409 -14.61 23.02 -16.81
CA LYS A 409 -15.25 24.28 -17.19
C LYS A 409 -16.23 24.72 -16.10
N ARG A 410 -16.46 26.02 -16.00
CA ARG A 410 -17.40 26.63 -15.04
C ARG A 410 -18.81 26.09 -15.27
N ALA A 411 -19.43 25.58 -14.21
CA ALA A 411 -20.78 25.00 -14.23
C ALA A 411 -21.78 25.90 -13.51
N HIS A 412 -21.54 26.19 -12.23
CA HIS A 412 -22.40 27.03 -11.41
C HIS A 412 -21.58 28.06 -10.65
N GLU A 413 -22.04 29.30 -10.61
CA GLU A 413 -21.43 30.30 -9.77
C GLU A 413 -21.81 30.04 -8.32
N ARG A 414 -20.84 30.10 -7.40
CA ARG A 414 -21.09 29.76 -6.00
C ARG A 414 -22.11 30.68 -5.34
N VAL A 415 -22.15 31.96 -5.73
CA VAL A 415 -23.12 32.93 -5.20
C VAL A 415 -24.57 32.64 -5.61
N CYS A 416 -24.78 31.84 -6.67
CA CYS A 416 -26.11 31.48 -7.15
C CYS A 416 -26.65 30.17 -6.54
N CYS A 417 -25.83 29.43 -5.79
CA CYS A 417 -26.23 28.19 -5.13
C CYS A 417 -26.61 28.50 -3.66
N GLU A 418 -27.89 28.76 -3.40
CA GLU A 418 -28.40 28.93 -2.03
C GLU A 418 -28.52 27.57 -1.29
N GLY A 419 -28.00 27.47 -0.07
CA GLY A 419 -28.33 26.38 0.87
C GLY A 419 -27.66 25.02 0.63
N ASP A 420 -26.34 24.98 0.50
CA ASP A 420 -25.48 23.77 0.57
C ASP A 420 -25.74 22.65 -0.45
N ARG A 421 -26.61 22.84 -1.45
CA ARG A 421 -26.88 21.84 -2.48
C ARG A 421 -26.68 22.41 -3.88
N VAL A 422 -25.52 22.12 -4.45
CA VAL A 422 -25.29 22.32 -5.89
C VAL A 422 -26.24 21.40 -6.65
N PRO A 423 -26.99 21.89 -7.64
CA PRO A 423 -27.80 21.04 -8.49
C PRO A 423 -26.94 19.92 -9.11
N PRO A 424 -27.42 18.66 -9.12
CA PRO A 424 -26.66 17.56 -9.69
C PRO A 424 -26.50 17.81 -11.19
N VAL A 425 -25.25 17.90 -11.63
CA VAL A 425 -24.92 18.05 -13.04
C VAL A 425 -24.70 16.67 -13.65
N HIS A 426 -25.43 16.40 -14.73
CA HIS A 426 -25.30 15.20 -15.56
C HIS A 426 -25.11 15.61 -17.02
N GLN A 427 -24.26 14.88 -17.74
CA GLN A 427 -23.98 15.14 -19.16
C GLN A 427 -23.57 16.60 -19.46
N PHE A 428 -22.80 17.20 -18.54
CA PHE A 428 -22.38 18.59 -18.65
C PHE A 428 -21.71 18.92 -19.99
N ARG A 429 -22.17 20.00 -20.62
CA ARG A 429 -21.54 20.63 -21.78
C ARG A 429 -21.28 22.10 -21.47
N CYS A 430 -20.06 22.56 -21.74
CA CYS A 430 -19.75 23.98 -21.57
C CYS A 430 -20.40 24.82 -22.67
N SER A 431 -20.50 26.14 -22.43
CA SER A 431 -20.99 27.13 -23.39
C SER A 431 -20.34 27.00 -24.77
N ASP A 432 -19.02 26.79 -24.78
CA ASP A 432 -18.22 26.70 -26.02
C ASP A 432 -18.56 25.46 -26.86
N CYS A 433 -19.21 24.46 -26.25
CA CYS A 433 -19.57 23.20 -26.89
C CYS A 433 -21.08 23.03 -27.07
N ALA A 434 -21.88 24.05 -26.75
CA ALA A 434 -23.32 24.01 -26.95
C ALA A 434 -23.62 23.98 -28.47
N GLY A 435 -24.34 22.94 -28.91
CA GLY A 435 -24.70 22.77 -30.33
C GLY A 435 -23.77 21.87 -31.15
N VAL A 436 -22.70 21.33 -30.54
CA VAL A 436 -21.84 20.32 -31.17
C VAL A 436 -22.31 18.92 -30.76
N PRO A 437 -22.58 17.98 -31.69
CA PRO A 437 -23.00 16.63 -31.33
C PRO A 437 -21.97 15.94 -30.42
N ALA A 438 -22.43 15.10 -29.48
CA ALA A 438 -21.51 14.24 -28.72
C ALA A 438 -20.80 13.33 -29.71
N VAL A 439 -19.47 13.36 -29.68
CA VAL A 439 -18.67 12.33 -30.36
C VAL A 439 -18.65 11.13 -29.41
N ASP A 440 -19.21 10.01 -29.84
CA ASP A 440 -19.15 8.76 -29.09
C ASP A 440 -17.71 8.23 -29.13
N GLY A 441 -17.14 8.03 -27.94
CA GLY A 441 -15.70 7.83 -27.76
C GLY A 441 -15.01 9.18 -27.53
N ILE A 442 -14.34 9.33 -26.38
CA ILE A 442 -13.52 10.50 -26.09
C ILE A 442 -12.26 10.41 -26.96
N GLY A 443 -12.43 10.72 -28.25
CA GLY A 443 -11.36 11.12 -29.14
C GLY A 443 -10.83 12.45 -28.62
N ARG A 444 -9.57 12.43 -28.25
CA ARG A 444 -8.91 13.50 -27.50
C ARG A 444 -8.69 14.71 -28.41
N LEU A 445 -9.55 15.73 -28.28
CA LEU A 445 -9.40 17.01 -28.98
C LEU A 445 -8.58 17.98 -28.14
N THR A 446 -7.36 18.27 -28.58
CA THR A 446 -6.47 19.24 -27.93
C THR A 446 -6.42 20.51 -28.77
N ALA A 447 -6.78 21.66 -28.18
CA ALA A 447 -6.71 22.95 -28.88
C ALA A 447 -5.25 23.41 -29.00
N CYS A 448 -4.87 23.91 -30.18
CA CYS A 448 -3.61 24.59 -30.36
C CYS A 448 -3.56 25.86 -29.48
N PRO A 449 -2.52 26.07 -28.67
CA PRO A 449 -2.43 27.23 -27.78
C PRO A 449 -2.19 28.55 -28.53
N GLN A 450 -1.81 28.51 -29.80
CA GLN A 450 -1.59 29.70 -30.62
C GLN A 450 -2.82 30.07 -31.46
N CYS A 451 -3.40 29.12 -32.20
CA CYS A 451 -4.49 29.42 -33.14
C CYS A 451 -5.87 28.86 -32.73
N GLY A 452 -5.94 28.06 -31.66
CA GLY A 452 -7.19 27.51 -31.14
C GLY A 452 -7.79 26.34 -31.93
N VAL A 453 -7.16 25.91 -33.04
CA VAL A 453 -7.62 24.75 -33.83
C VAL A 453 -7.60 23.49 -32.97
N LEU A 454 -8.73 22.77 -32.96
CA LEU A 454 -8.86 21.49 -32.28
C LEU A 454 -8.17 20.40 -33.08
N VAL A 455 -7.24 19.69 -32.44
CA VAL A 455 -6.49 18.59 -33.04
C VAL A 455 -6.88 17.29 -32.36
N GLU A 456 -7.24 16.30 -33.17
CA GLU A 456 -7.38 14.90 -32.74
C GLU A 456 -6.10 14.14 -33.08
N LYS A 457 -5.51 13.49 -32.09
CA LYS A 457 -4.38 12.58 -32.32
C LYS A 457 -4.91 11.19 -32.70
N SER A 458 -4.55 10.72 -33.90
CA SER A 458 -4.93 9.39 -34.37
C SER A 458 -3.94 8.29 -33.94
N HIS A 459 -2.63 8.55 -33.96
CA HIS A 459 -1.57 7.62 -33.56
C HIS A 459 -0.25 8.37 -33.31
N GLY A 460 0.78 7.68 -32.79
CA GLY A 460 2.14 8.21 -32.67
C GLY A 460 2.45 8.92 -31.35
N CYS A 461 3.41 9.84 -31.38
CA CYS A 461 3.92 10.52 -30.20
C CYS A 461 3.03 11.68 -29.74
N ASN A 462 3.21 12.14 -28.50
CA ASN A 462 2.44 13.23 -27.90
C ASN A 462 2.92 14.64 -28.27
N HIS A 463 3.88 14.76 -29.19
CA HIS A 463 4.29 16.03 -29.78
C HIS A 463 3.44 16.33 -31.02
N ILE A 464 2.69 17.43 -30.98
CA ILE A 464 1.88 17.90 -32.12
C ILE A 464 2.48 19.19 -32.67
N GLU A 465 2.71 19.23 -33.98
CA GLU A 465 2.96 20.44 -34.73
C GLU A 465 1.66 20.90 -35.38
N CYS A 466 1.16 22.08 -35.00
CA CYS A 466 -0.03 22.67 -35.60
C CYS A 466 0.31 23.28 -36.97
N PRO A 467 -0.61 23.32 -37.94
CA PRO A 467 -0.41 24.06 -39.19
C PRO A 467 -0.07 25.55 -39.04
N CYS A 468 -0.29 26.15 -37.86
CA CYS A 468 0.15 27.51 -37.56
C CYS A 468 1.64 27.63 -37.16
N GLY A 469 2.37 26.51 -37.06
CA GLY A 469 3.77 26.42 -36.65
C GLY A 469 3.98 26.19 -35.15
N GLN A 470 2.92 26.14 -34.34
CA GLN A 470 3.06 25.89 -32.90
C GLN A 470 3.27 24.41 -32.59
N HIS A 471 4.38 24.11 -31.91
CA HIS A 471 4.60 22.81 -31.27
C HIS A 471 3.92 22.80 -29.89
N PHE A 472 3.09 21.79 -29.64
CA PHE A 472 2.42 21.66 -28.35
C PHE A 472 2.26 20.20 -27.93
N CYS A 473 2.28 19.98 -26.63
CA CYS A 473 2.08 18.65 -26.07
C CYS A 473 0.61 18.28 -26.17
N HIS A 474 0.30 17.19 -26.86
CA HIS A 474 -1.05 16.66 -26.92
C HIS A 474 -1.57 16.44 -25.50
N VAL A 475 -0.79 15.81 -24.59
CA VAL A 475 -1.13 15.46 -23.17
C VAL A 475 -1.76 16.60 -22.37
N CYS A 476 -1.20 17.81 -22.46
CA CYS A 476 -1.61 18.91 -21.60
C CYS A 476 -2.01 20.19 -22.34
N GLY A 477 -1.88 20.22 -23.67
CA GLY A 477 -2.14 21.40 -24.51
C GLY A 477 -1.09 22.51 -24.38
N ARG A 478 0.02 22.29 -23.65
CA ARG A 478 1.06 23.31 -23.45
C ARG A 478 1.86 23.50 -24.74
N GLY A 479 1.94 24.74 -25.21
CA GLY A 479 2.81 25.16 -26.30
C GLY A 479 4.22 25.43 -25.77
N THR A 480 5.22 24.93 -26.47
CA THR A 480 6.64 25.16 -26.20
C THR A 480 7.38 25.37 -27.53
N ALA A 481 8.64 25.81 -27.47
CA ALA A 481 9.53 25.66 -28.62
C ALA A 481 9.75 24.16 -28.92
N GLU A 482 10.08 23.84 -30.18
CA GLU A 482 10.35 22.47 -30.63
C GLU A 482 11.45 21.80 -29.78
N SER A 483 12.51 22.55 -29.42
CA SER A 483 13.63 22.04 -28.63
C SER A 483 13.26 21.65 -27.20
N GLU A 484 12.23 22.26 -26.62
CA GLU A 484 11.86 22.08 -25.20
C GLU A 484 10.72 21.09 -25.00
N ILE A 485 10.03 20.69 -26.07
CA ILE A 485 8.81 19.89 -25.96
C ILE A 485 9.10 18.47 -25.44
N TYR A 486 10.23 17.89 -25.84
CA TYR A 486 10.66 16.57 -25.39
C TYR A 486 11.05 16.58 -23.90
N ASP A 487 11.76 17.61 -23.45
CA ASP A 487 12.09 17.79 -22.03
C ASP A 487 10.83 18.00 -21.19
N HIS A 488 9.88 18.78 -21.70
CA HIS A 488 8.56 18.92 -21.08
C HIS A 488 7.86 17.57 -20.96
N MET A 489 7.82 16.77 -22.02
CA MET A 489 7.14 15.46 -22.02
C MET A 489 7.83 14.46 -21.08
N ALA A 490 9.16 14.39 -21.11
CA ALA A 490 9.92 13.53 -20.21
C ALA A 490 9.72 13.93 -18.75
N ARG A 491 9.78 15.23 -18.44
CA ARG A 491 9.72 15.74 -17.07
C ARG A 491 8.31 15.76 -16.49
N GLU A 492 7.29 16.11 -17.28
CA GLU A 492 5.91 16.26 -16.79
C GLU A 492 5.05 15.00 -17.00
N HIS A 493 5.32 14.24 -18.06
CA HIS A 493 4.48 13.10 -18.47
C HIS A 493 5.20 11.76 -18.41
N GLY A 494 6.53 11.74 -18.22
CA GLY A 494 7.31 10.52 -18.04
C GLY A 494 7.60 9.76 -19.34
N GLY A 495 7.37 10.37 -20.51
CA GLY A 495 7.59 9.75 -21.80
C GLY A 495 6.95 10.51 -22.96
N ILE A 496 7.25 10.08 -24.18
CA ILE A 496 6.80 10.72 -25.44
C ILE A 496 5.53 10.02 -26.00
N PHE A 497 5.25 8.78 -25.59
CA PHE A 497 4.13 7.97 -26.08
C PHE A 497 3.01 7.85 -25.02
N ASP A 498 1.82 7.42 -25.46
CA ASP A 498 0.73 7.04 -24.55
C ASP A 498 1.03 5.65 -23.99
N GLU A 499 0.90 5.44 -22.68
CA GLU A 499 1.18 4.14 -22.05
C GLU A 499 0.19 3.08 -22.59
N GLY A 500 0.72 2.05 -23.26
CA GLY A 500 -0.05 0.96 -23.90
C GLY A 500 0.27 0.69 -25.38
N ALA A 501 1.16 1.48 -26.00
CA ALA A 501 1.62 1.26 -27.39
C ALA A 501 2.95 0.49 -27.50
N ASP A 502 3.51 0.04 -26.38
CA ASP A 502 4.67 -0.85 -26.38
C ASP A 502 4.17 -2.30 -26.47
N MET A 503 4.31 -2.86 -27.68
CA MET A 503 4.22 -4.30 -27.90
C MET A 503 5.17 -5.03 -26.96
N ASP A 504 4.64 -6.03 -26.26
CA ASP A 504 5.25 -7.34 -26.04
C ASP A 504 6.79 -7.35 -25.99
N GLY A 505 7.33 -6.99 -24.83
CA GLY A 505 8.74 -7.11 -24.51
C GLY A 505 8.90 -7.35 -23.02
N GLU A 506 8.72 -8.60 -22.60
CA GLU A 506 9.28 -9.10 -21.34
C GLU A 506 10.78 -8.81 -21.35
N ASP A 507 11.24 -7.93 -20.46
CA ASP A 507 12.61 -7.97 -19.97
C ASP A 507 12.55 -7.72 -18.45
N ASP A 508 12.57 -8.84 -17.73
CA ASP A 508 12.92 -8.92 -16.32
C ASP A 508 14.24 -8.17 -16.09
N PHE A 509 14.17 -6.98 -15.50
CA PHE A 509 15.35 -6.31 -14.99
C PHE A 509 15.58 -6.74 -13.55
N ASP A 510 16.30 -7.85 -13.40
CA ASP A 510 16.91 -8.29 -12.16
C ASP A 510 17.84 -7.18 -11.64
N ASP A 511 17.49 -6.59 -10.50
CA ASP A 511 18.32 -5.62 -9.79
C ASP A 511 19.47 -6.36 -9.11
N TYR A 512 20.63 -6.35 -9.79
CA TYR A 512 21.91 -6.73 -9.23
C TYR A 512 22.29 -5.71 -8.15
N ASP A 513 22.18 -6.14 -6.89
CA ASP A 513 22.87 -5.52 -5.76
C ASP A 513 24.39 -5.52 -6.04
N SER A 514 24.99 -4.35 -6.18
CA SER A 514 26.44 -4.18 -6.18
C SER A 514 26.86 -3.11 -5.16
N ASP A 515 27.29 -3.60 -4.00
CA ASP A 515 28.40 -3.14 -3.16
C ASP A 515 28.60 -1.64 -2.90
N TYR A 516 28.27 -1.20 -1.68
CA TYR A 516 29.28 -0.96 -0.62
C TYR A 516 28.67 -0.80 0.78
#